data_AF-A0A0H2S216-F1
#
_entry.id   AF-A0A0H2S216-F1
#
_cell.length_a   1.000
_cell.length_b   1.000
_cell.length_c   1.000
_cell.angle_alpha   90.00
_cell.angle_beta   90.00
_cell.angle_gamma   90.00
#
_symmetry.space_group_name_H-M   'P 1'
#
loop_
_entity.id
_entity.type
_entity.pdbx_description
1 polymer ?
#
loop_
_entity_poly.entity_id
_entity_poly.type
_entity_poly.pdbx_seq_one_letter_code
_entity_poly.pdbx_strand_id
1 'polypeptide(L)'
;RVKAIIDKVEIGPDLTNDQREMVEGLVSEFADVFALNLSEVQYVDWHCHHLDVDPSVRLPRNRVHQQTVTGAQRDWFFKILDEMEAAHIIQRI
;
A
#
# COMPACT_ATOMS: atom_id res chain seq x y z
N ARG A 1 15.63 -9.62 -4.41
CA ARG A 1 14.19 -9.38 -4.21
C ARG A 1 13.60 -10.35 -3.19
N VAL A 2 13.46 -11.64 -3.52
CA VAL A 2 12.91 -12.69 -2.63
C VAL A 2 13.49 -12.66 -1.21
N LYS A 3 14.82 -12.62 -1.06
CA LYS A 3 15.46 -12.52 0.27
C LYS A 3 14.96 -11.32 1.09
N ALA A 4 14.79 -10.14 0.47
CA ALA A 4 14.30 -8.96 1.17
C ALA A 4 12.82 -9.07 1.59
N ILE A 5 12.04 -9.89 0.87
CA ILE A 5 10.67 -10.24 1.28
C ILE A 5 10.73 -11.16 2.50
N ILE A 6 11.51 -12.24 2.44
CA ILE A 6 11.70 -13.17 3.57
C ILE A 6 12.16 -12.43 4.82
N ASP A 7 13.17 -11.55 4.70
CA ASP A 7 13.70 -10.75 5.82
C ASP A 7 12.65 -9.79 6.43
N LYS A 8 11.59 -9.45 5.68
CA LYS A 8 10.48 -8.59 6.13
C LYS A 8 9.26 -9.36 6.61
N VAL A 9 9.18 -10.66 6.32
CA VAL A 9 8.09 -11.52 6.77
C VAL A 9 8.41 -12.00 8.17
N GLU A 10 7.54 -11.68 9.12
CA GLU A 10 7.65 -12.19 10.48
C GLU A 10 7.08 -13.61 10.55
N ILE A 11 7.95 -14.59 10.85
CA ILE A 11 7.57 -15.99 11.05
C ILE A 11 7.66 -16.30 12.56
N GLY A 12 6.52 -16.66 13.15
CA GLY A 12 6.38 -16.95 14.58
C GLY A 12 7.38 -18.00 15.10
N PRO A 13 7.66 -17.99 16.42
CA PRO A 13 8.62 -18.91 17.05
C PRO A 13 8.06 -20.32 17.29
N ASP A 14 6.77 -20.53 17.04
CA ASP A 14 6.01 -21.76 17.28
C ASP A 14 6.20 -22.84 16.20
N LEU A 15 7.04 -22.56 15.20
CA LEU A 15 7.36 -23.49 14.12
C LEU A 15 8.67 -24.25 14.39
N THR A 16 8.64 -25.55 14.09
CA THR A 16 9.86 -26.35 13.94
C THR A 16 10.70 -25.86 12.76
N ASN A 17 11.97 -26.27 12.68
CA ASN A 17 12.84 -25.90 11.57
C ASN A 17 12.26 -26.34 10.22
N ASP A 18 11.76 -27.57 10.11
CA ASP A 18 11.15 -28.10 8.89
C ASP A 18 9.93 -27.27 8.45
N GLN A 19 9.08 -26.88 9.40
CA GLN A 19 7.92 -26.04 9.11
C GLN A 19 8.32 -24.62 8.69
N ARG A 20 9.36 -24.07 9.33
CA ARG A 20 9.91 -22.76 8.95
C ARG A 20 10.45 -22.79 7.51
N GLU A 21 11.19 -23.83 7.15
CA GLU A 21 11.69 -24.02 5.78
C GLU A 21 10.54 -24.13 4.78
N MET A 22 9.45 -24.83 5.13
CA MET A 22 8.25 -24.89 4.28
C MET A 22 7.60 -23.50 4.08
N VAL A 23 7.51 -22.69 5.13
CA VAL A 23 6.96 -21.33 5.04
C VAL A 23 7.85 -20.43 4.19
N GLU A 24 9.17 -20.46 4.41
CA GLU A 24 10.13 -19.70 3.60
C GLU A 24 10.10 -20.12 2.13
N GLY A 25 9.93 -21.43 1.86
CA GLY A 25 9.71 -21.98 0.52
C GLY A 25 8.44 -21.42 -0.13
N LEU A 26 7.32 -21.40 0.59
CA LEU A 26 6.06 -20.85 0.09
C LEU A 26 6.15 -19.35 -0.20
N VAL A 27 6.75 -18.57 0.70
CA VAL A 27 6.97 -17.13 0.50
C VAL A 27 7.88 -16.91 -0.73
N SER A 28 8.88 -17.77 -0.92
CA SER A 28 9.77 -17.69 -2.09
C SER A 28 9.05 -18.01 -3.40
N GLU A 29 8.19 -19.03 -3.40
CA GLU A 29 7.38 -19.42 -4.55
C GLU A 29 6.42 -18.31 -4.97
N PHE A 30 5.78 -17.64 -4.01
CA PHE A 30 4.81 -16.57 -4.25
C PHE A 30 5.38 -15.17 -4.03
N ALA A 31 6.70 -14.99 -4.21
CA ALA A 31 7.36 -13.72 -3.95
C ALA A 31 6.81 -12.54 -4.78
N ASP A 32 6.21 -12.81 -5.94
CA ASP A 32 5.65 -11.78 -6.82
C ASP A 32 4.30 -11.23 -6.33
N VAL A 33 3.64 -11.88 -5.36
CA VAL A 33 2.43 -11.37 -4.71
C VAL A 33 2.74 -10.19 -3.78
N PHE A 34 3.97 -10.13 -3.25
CA PHE A 34 4.40 -9.08 -2.34
C PHE A 34 4.91 -7.88 -3.13
N ALA A 35 4.63 -6.66 -2.64
CA ALA A 35 5.22 -5.43 -3.13
C ALA A 35 6.24 -4.90 -2.11
N LEU A 36 7.49 -4.70 -2.52
CA LEU A 36 8.52 -4.14 -1.64
C LEU A 36 8.48 -2.60 -1.58
N ASN A 37 7.82 -1.97 -2.54
CA ASN A 37 7.64 -0.54 -2.67
C ASN A 37 6.30 -0.25 -3.39
N LEU A 38 5.86 1.01 -3.37
CA LEU A 38 4.58 1.42 -3.95
C LEU A 38 4.53 1.31 -5.47
N SER A 39 5.66 1.45 -6.19
CA SER A 39 5.67 1.36 -7.65
C SER A 39 5.54 -0.07 -8.19
N GLU A 40 5.73 -1.09 -7.35
CA GLU A 40 5.40 -2.48 -7.67
C GLU A 40 3.88 -2.73 -7.65
N VAL A 41 3.08 -1.83 -7.08
CA VAL A 41 1.61 -1.95 -7.05
C VAL A 41 1.04 -1.46 -8.38
N GLN A 42 0.58 -2.40 -9.21
CA GLN A 42 -0.07 -2.10 -10.47
C GLN A 42 -1.59 -2.01 -10.29
N TYR A 43 -2.21 -1.00 -10.89
CA TYR A 43 -3.67 -0.92 -10.95
C TYR A 43 -4.21 -1.80 -12.07
N VAL A 44 -5.48 -2.20 -11.93
CA VAL A 44 -6.23 -2.90 -12.98
C VAL A 44 -6.64 -1.88 -14.03
N ASP A 45 -6.06 -1.93 -15.22
CA ASP A 45 -6.28 -0.95 -16.30
C ASP A 45 -7.58 -1.18 -17.10
N TRP A 46 -8.15 -2.38 -17.01
CA TRP A 46 -9.37 -2.75 -17.72
C TRP A 46 -10.66 -2.50 -16.93
N HIS A 47 -10.55 -2.08 -15.66
CA HIS A 47 -11.72 -1.81 -14.84
C HIS A 47 -11.60 -0.50 -14.07
N CYS A 48 -12.56 0.39 -14.30
CA CYS A 48 -12.73 1.58 -13.49
C CYS A 48 -13.84 1.33 -12.45
N HIS A 49 -13.52 1.53 -11.18
CA HIS A 49 -14.53 1.52 -10.12
C HIS A 49 -15.47 2.71 -10.31
N HIS A 50 -16.77 2.45 -10.38
CA HIS A 50 -17.80 3.48 -10.45
C HIS A 50 -18.43 3.65 -9.07
N LEU A 51 -18.35 4.86 -8.53
CA LEU A 51 -19.07 5.21 -7.31
C LEU A 51 -20.54 5.40 -7.65
N ASP A 52 -21.41 4.53 -7.13
CA ASP A 52 -22.86 4.67 -7.27
C ASP A 52 -23.37 5.66 -6.22
N VAL A 53 -23.32 6.94 -6.58
CA VAL A 53 -23.76 8.04 -5.71
C VAL A 53 -25.14 8.49 -6.15
N ASP A 54 -26.10 8.46 -5.21
CA ASP A 54 -27.46 8.96 -5.45
C ASP A 54 -27.41 10.44 -5.91
N PRO A 55 -27.88 10.75 -7.13
CA PRO A 55 -27.82 12.10 -7.68
C PRO A 55 -28.71 13.10 -6.94
N SER A 56 -29.66 12.63 -6.12
CA SER A 56 -30.51 13.46 -5.28
C SER A 56 -29.82 13.95 -4.00
N VAL A 57 -28.71 13.31 -3.61
CA VAL A 57 -27.96 13.67 -2.40
C VAL A 57 -27.16 14.95 -2.63
N ARG A 58 -27.33 15.92 -1.73
CA ARG A 58 -26.50 17.12 -1.70
C ARG A 58 -25.13 16.79 -1.13
N LEU A 59 -24.11 16.76 -1.99
CA LEU A 59 -22.73 16.61 -1.55
C LEU A 59 -22.27 17.80 -0.69
N PRO A 60 -21.35 17.58 0.27
CA PRO A 60 -20.76 18.66 1.06
C PRO A 60 -20.09 19.69 0.15
N ARG A 61 -20.58 20.94 0.18
CA ARG A 61 -19.98 22.07 -0.56
C ARG A 61 -18.93 22.81 0.25
N ASN A 62 -18.95 22.64 1.57
CA ASN A 62 -18.02 23.31 2.46
C ASN A 62 -16.69 22.56 2.38
N ARG A 63 -15.64 23.24 1.93
CA ARG A 63 -14.28 22.70 2.00
C ARG A 63 -13.96 22.49 3.48
N VAL A 64 -13.82 21.24 3.88
CA VAL A 64 -13.38 20.89 5.22
C VAL A 64 -11.93 21.37 5.35
N HIS A 65 -11.63 22.09 6.43
CA HIS A 65 -10.26 22.50 6.72
C HIS A 65 -9.42 21.25 7.03
N GLN A 66 -8.25 21.15 6.41
CA GLN A 66 -7.30 20.09 6.72
C GLN A 66 -6.82 20.25 8.16
N GLN A 67 -6.75 19.15 8.90
CA GLN A 67 -6.23 19.16 10.26
C GLN A 67 -4.74 19.54 10.27
N THR A 68 -4.33 20.33 11.26
CA THR A 68 -2.94 20.75 11.39
C THR A 68 -2.07 19.55 11.73
N VAL A 69 -1.03 19.32 10.94
CA VAL A 69 0.02 18.31 11.20
C VAL A 69 1.23 18.96 11.87
N THR A 70 1.87 18.24 12.79
CA THR A 70 3.15 18.68 13.39
C THR A 70 4.28 18.66 12.35
N GLY A 71 5.43 19.29 12.65
CA GLY A 71 6.58 19.32 11.72
C GLY A 71 7.08 17.92 11.34
N ALA A 72 7.30 17.06 12.32
CA ALA A 72 7.77 15.68 12.06
C ALA A 72 6.74 14.85 11.27
N GLN A 73 5.45 15.03 11.54
CA GLN A 73 4.39 14.37 10.77
C GLN A 73 4.37 14.87 9.33
N ARG A 74 4.53 16.18 9.13
CA ARG A 74 4.57 16.80 7.81
C ARG A 74 5.65 16.14 6.96
N ASP A 75 6.89 16.12 7.42
CA ASP A 75 8.01 15.59 6.63
C ASP A 75 7.79 14.13 6.24
N TRP A 76 7.24 13.33 7.16
CA TRP A 76 6.89 11.94 6.88
C TRP A 76 5.76 11.82 5.84
N PHE A 77 4.64 12.53 6.03
CA PHE A 77 3.50 12.46 5.10
C PHE A 77 3.86 12.94 3.70
N PHE A 78 4.60 14.05 3.58
CA PHE A 78 4.98 14.59 2.27
C PHE A 78 5.87 13.62 1.51
N LYS A 79 6.82 12.95 2.18
CA LYS A 79 7.62 11.89 1.55
C LYS A 79 6.76 10.76 0.99
N ILE A 80 5.76 10.29 1.75
CA ILE A 80 4.85 9.23 1.29
C ILE A 80 3.98 9.71 0.12
N LEU A 81 3.52 10.96 0.14
CA LEU A 81 2.76 11.55 -0.97
C LEU A 81 3.60 11.60 -2.25
N ASP A 82 4.87 11.99 -2.15
CA ASP A 82 5.79 12.00 -3.29
C ASP A 82 6.00 10.57 -3.85
N GLU A 83 6.14 9.56 -2.98
CA GLU A 83 6.24 8.15 -3.40
C GLU A 83 4.95 7.65 -4.08
N MET A 84 3.77 8.05 -3.57
CA MET A 84 2.47 7.71 -4.18
C MET A 84 2.26 8.39 -5.53
N GLU A 85 2.67 9.66 -5.67
CA GLU A 85 2.59 10.39 -6.94
C GLU A 85 3.53 9.77 -7.98
N ALA A 86 4.78 9.45 -7.59
CA ALA A 86 5.74 8.77 -8.46
C ALA A 86 5.28 7.37 -8.90
N ALA A 87 4.48 6.69 -8.08
CA ALA A 87 3.87 5.40 -8.38
C ALA A 87 2.52 5.52 -9.14
N HIS A 88 2.08 6.74 -9.50
CA HIS A 88 0.79 7.00 -10.15
C HIS A 88 -0.45 6.53 -9.37
N ILE A 89 -0.32 6.39 -8.04
CA ILE A 89 -1.44 6.05 -7.14
C ILE A 89 -2.33 7.28 -6.92
N ILE A 90 -1.71 8.45 -6.81
CA ILE A 90 -2.39 9.73 -6.70
C ILE A 90 -1.93 10.67 -7.81
N GLN A 91 -2.75 11.67 -8.10
CA GLN A 91 -2.43 12.73 -9.05
C GLN A 91 -2.96 14.06 -8.53
N ARG A 92 -2.28 15.14 -8.90
CA ARG A 92 -2.74 16.48 -8.63
C ARG A 92 -3.95 16.81 -9.53
N ILE A 93 -5.07 17.19 -8.90
CA ILE A 93 -6.34 17.57 -9.54
C ILE A 93 -6.45 19.09 -9.62
#